data_AF-A0A1S1GRZ9-F1
#
_entry.id   AF-A0A1S1GRZ9-F1
#
_cell.length_a   1.000
_cell.length_b   1.000
_cell.length_c   1.000
_cell.angle_alpha   90.00
_cell.angle_beta   90.00
_cell.angle_gamma   90.00
#
_symmetry.space_group_name_H-M   'P 1'
#
loop_
_entity.id
_entity.type
_entity.pdbx_description
1 polymer ?
#
loop_
_entity_poly.entity_id
_entity_poly.type
_entity_poly.pdbx_seq_one_letter_code
_entity_poly.pdbx_strand_id
1 'polypeptide(L)'
;MSNKAEIRMKISQKENEKSGKQSELSGLREDLKRLKEALKGVKSAQDDFNSAHSKYNNIKIADSDWKGETRSKSDEHKENMDDEMKKVKKDYEEAIDDLESDISKKENEITGVEGEITRLENEINSLKNKL
;
A
#
# COMPACT_ATOMS: atom_id res chain seq x y z
N MET A 1 13.32 52.22 -11.28
CA MET A 1 12.62 51.26 -12.15
C MET A 1 13.07 49.81 -11.84
N SER A 2 12.76 49.27 -10.65
CA SER A 2 13.32 47.98 -10.18
C SER A 2 12.25 46.92 -9.83
N ASN A 3 11.02 47.33 -9.50
CA ASN A 3 10.00 46.43 -8.94
C ASN A 3 9.46 45.38 -9.94
N LYS A 4 9.30 45.71 -11.23
CA LYS A 4 8.75 44.75 -12.22
C LYS A 4 9.69 43.60 -12.55
N ALA A 5 11.00 43.85 -12.63
CA ALA A 5 11.99 42.80 -12.88
C ALA A 5 12.05 41.81 -11.70
N GLU A 6 11.99 42.32 -10.47
CA GLU A 6 11.94 41.50 -9.27
C GLU A 6 10.68 40.64 -9.19
N ILE A 7 9.51 41.18 -9.54
CA ILE A 7 8.25 40.42 -9.59
C ILE A 7 8.34 39.29 -10.63
N ARG A 8 8.90 39.54 -11.83
CA ARG A 8 9.11 38.49 -12.85
C ARG A 8 10.03 37.39 -12.35
N MET A 9 11.12 37.76 -11.65
CA MET A 9 12.04 36.78 -11.07
C MET A 9 11.33 35.90 -10.04
N LYS A 10 10.54 36.49 -9.14
CA LYS A 10 9.76 35.73 -8.13
C LYS A 10 8.73 34.80 -8.77
N ILE A 11 8.06 35.24 -9.84
CA ILE A 11 7.14 34.39 -10.60
C ILE A 11 7.89 33.17 -11.15
N SER A 12 9.03 33.38 -11.82
CA SER A 12 9.82 32.29 -12.40
C SER A 12 10.32 31.29 -11.34
N GLN A 13 10.76 31.77 -10.18
CA GLN A 13 11.16 30.90 -9.07
C GLN A 13 10.00 30.00 -8.59
N LYS A 14 8.82 30.59 -8.42
CA LYS A 14 7.62 29.84 -7.98
C LYS A 14 7.09 28.89 -9.04
N GLU A 15 7.19 29.25 -10.33
CA GLU A 15 6.85 28.36 -11.43
C GLU A 15 7.77 27.13 -11.46
N ASN A 16 9.07 27.31 -11.20
CA ASN A 16 10.01 26.20 -11.07
C ASN A 16 9.71 25.32 -9.85
N GLU A 17 9.43 25.92 -8.69
CA GLU A 17 9.04 25.19 -7.47
C GLU A 17 7.77 24.35 -7.71
N LYS A 18 6.76 24.96 -8.34
CA LYS A 18 5.51 24.28 -8.72
C LYS A 18 5.80 23.10 -9.66
N SER A 19 6.66 23.27 -10.65
CA SER A 19 7.02 22.18 -11.59
C SER A 19 7.71 21.02 -10.86
N GLY A 20 8.58 21.32 -9.89
CA GLY A 20 9.18 20.29 -9.02
C GLY A 20 8.13 19.52 -8.24
N LYS A 21 7.19 20.24 -7.61
CA LYS A 21 6.07 19.64 -6.86
C LYS A 21 5.14 18.81 -7.73
N GLN A 22 4.89 19.21 -8.97
CA GLN A 22 4.13 18.41 -9.93
C GLN A 22 4.83 17.10 -10.29
N SER A 23 6.17 17.11 -10.39
CA SER A 23 6.97 15.91 -10.64
C SER A 23 6.94 14.96 -9.43
N GLU A 24 7.09 15.51 -8.22
CA GLU A 24 6.93 14.78 -6.95
C GLU A 24 5.54 14.11 -6.87
N LEU A 25 4.47 14.86 -7.14
CA LEU A 25 3.10 14.36 -7.16
C LEU A 25 2.90 13.20 -8.14
N SER A 26 3.54 13.26 -9.32
CA SER A 26 3.49 12.16 -10.29
C SER A 26 4.11 10.89 -9.72
N GLY A 27 5.28 10.99 -9.10
CA GLY A 27 5.95 9.86 -8.46
C GLY A 27 5.11 9.25 -7.33
N LEU A 28 4.55 10.09 -6.46
CA LEU A 28 3.70 9.63 -5.36
C LEU A 28 2.45 8.90 -5.86
N ARG A 29 1.85 9.34 -6.96
CA ARG A 29 0.69 8.67 -7.57
C ARG A 29 1.06 7.32 -8.17
N GLU A 30 2.25 7.19 -8.74
CA GLU A 30 2.76 5.89 -9.21
C GLU A 30 3.00 4.93 -8.06
N ASP A 31 3.59 5.39 -6.97
CA ASP A 31 3.82 4.57 -5.77
C ASP A 31 2.49 4.14 -5.14
N LEU A 32 1.52 5.05 -5.03
CA LEU A 32 0.17 4.72 -4.56
C LEU A 32 -0.48 3.63 -5.42
N LYS A 33 -0.32 3.71 -6.74
CA LYS A 33 -0.83 2.69 -7.67
C LYS A 33 -0.17 1.33 -7.39
N ARG A 34 1.15 1.29 -7.23
CA ARG A 34 1.89 0.05 -6.91
C ARG A 34 1.45 -0.56 -5.58
N LEU A 35 1.25 0.26 -4.54
CA LEU A 35 0.73 -0.19 -3.25
C LEU A 35 -0.67 -0.81 -3.37
N LYS A 36 -1.57 -0.17 -4.13
CA LYS A 36 -2.92 -0.71 -4.39
C LYS A 36 -2.89 -2.03 -5.17
N GLU A 37 -1.98 -2.17 -6.13
CA GLU A 37 -1.76 -3.42 -6.86
C GLU A 37 -1.20 -4.52 -5.95
N ALA A 38 -0.24 -4.20 -5.09
CA ALA A 38 0.31 -5.12 -4.10
C ALA A 38 -0.77 -5.61 -3.11
N LEU A 39 -1.58 -4.70 -2.57
CA LEU A 39 -2.69 -5.04 -1.67
C LEU A 39 -3.68 -6.01 -2.34
N LYS A 40 -4.03 -5.76 -3.59
CA LYS A 40 -4.89 -6.66 -4.37
C LYS A 40 -4.25 -8.05 -4.51
N GLY A 41 -2.95 -8.10 -4.80
CA GLY A 41 -2.19 -9.34 -4.90
C GLY A 41 -2.19 -10.14 -3.60
N VAL A 42 -1.93 -9.48 -2.47
CA VAL A 42 -1.92 -10.11 -1.14
C VAL A 42 -3.30 -10.64 -0.77
N LYS A 43 -4.37 -9.87 -1.00
CA LYS A 43 -5.76 -10.33 -0.76
C LYS A 43 -6.11 -11.56 -1.59
N SER A 44 -5.73 -11.58 -2.87
CA SER A 44 -5.94 -12.76 -3.73
C SER A 44 -5.17 -13.98 -3.22
N ALA A 45 -3.92 -13.80 -2.79
CA ALA A 45 -3.12 -14.89 -2.25
C ALA A 45 -3.69 -15.42 -0.93
N GLN A 46 -4.23 -14.54 -0.08
CA GLN A 46 -4.93 -14.92 1.15
C GLN A 46 -6.19 -15.75 0.84
N ASP A 47 -6.97 -15.36 -0.17
CA ASP A 47 -8.16 -16.11 -0.62
C ASP A 47 -7.81 -17.51 -1.14
N ASP A 48 -6.75 -17.61 -1.96
CA ASP A 48 -6.22 -18.88 -2.46
C ASP A 48 -5.75 -19.78 -1.31
N PHE A 49 -5.03 -19.19 -0.35
CA PHE A 49 -4.57 -19.86 0.86
C PHE A 49 -5.74 -20.39 1.70
N ASN A 50 -6.76 -19.56 1.97
CA ASN A 50 -7.95 -19.96 2.72
C ASN A 50 -8.72 -21.09 2.02
N SER A 51 -8.79 -21.04 0.68
CA SER A 51 -9.39 -22.08 -0.13
C SER A 51 -8.62 -23.40 -0.05
N ALA A 52 -7.29 -23.34 -0.12
CA ALA A 52 -6.43 -24.50 0.05
C ALA A 52 -6.53 -25.08 1.47
N HIS A 53 -6.54 -24.22 2.50
CA HIS A 53 -6.71 -24.65 3.90
C HIS A 53 -8.03 -25.38 4.12
N SER A 54 -9.13 -24.85 3.56
CA SER A 54 -10.45 -25.47 3.67
C SER A 54 -10.48 -26.85 3.01
N LYS A 55 -9.82 -27.02 1.87
CA LYS A 55 -9.67 -28.32 1.21
C LYS A 55 -8.87 -29.29 2.08
N TYR A 56 -7.76 -28.84 2.66
CA TYR A 56 -6.95 -29.63 3.58
C TYR A 56 -7.77 -30.11 4.79
N ASN A 57 -8.52 -29.22 5.44
CA ASN A 57 -9.34 -29.54 6.61
C ASN A 57 -10.46 -30.55 6.33
N ASN A 58 -10.96 -30.58 5.09
CA ASN A 58 -12.01 -31.50 4.66
C ASN A 58 -11.50 -32.92 4.35
N ILE A 59 -10.18 -33.14 4.32
CA ILE A 59 -9.62 -34.48 4.15
C ILE A 59 -9.90 -35.29 5.42
N LYS A 60 -10.74 -36.33 5.29
CA LYS A 60 -11.04 -37.28 6.35
C LYS A 60 -10.29 -38.58 6.11
N ILE A 61 -9.55 -39.04 7.12
CA ILE A 61 -8.95 -40.38 7.17
C ILE A 61 -9.73 -41.13 8.24
N ALA A 62 -10.35 -42.26 7.91
CA ALA A 62 -11.14 -43.00 8.88
C ALA A 62 -10.23 -43.74 9.88
N ASP A 63 -10.76 -44.05 11.07
CA ASP A 63 -10.08 -44.86 12.08
C ASP A 63 -9.77 -46.28 11.62
N SER A 64 -10.50 -46.76 10.62
CA SER A 64 -10.24 -48.03 9.93
C SER A 64 -9.05 -47.96 8.98
N ASP A 65 -8.70 -46.78 8.50
CA ASP A 65 -7.73 -46.65 7.41
C ASP A 65 -6.30 -46.79 7.94
N TRP A 66 -5.99 -46.19 9.10
CA TRP A 66 -4.68 -46.28 9.77
C TRP A 66 -4.81 -46.42 11.30
N LYS A 67 -3.95 -47.26 11.91
CA LYS A 67 -3.82 -47.45 13.37
C LYS A 67 -2.35 -47.63 13.79
N GLY A 68 -2.07 -47.46 15.08
CA GLY A 68 -0.73 -47.66 15.68
C GLY A 68 0.15 -46.41 15.67
N GLU A 69 1.44 -46.57 15.93
CA GLU A 69 2.42 -45.47 16.09
C GLU A 69 2.46 -44.51 14.89
N THR A 70 2.26 -45.03 13.67
CA THR A 70 2.17 -44.24 12.43
C THR A 70 0.99 -43.25 12.45
N ARG A 71 -0.14 -43.63 13.06
CA ARG A 71 -1.30 -42.74 13.18
C ARG A 71 -0.99 -41.58 14.13
N SER A 72 -0.45 -41.86 15.30
CA SER A 72 -0.12 -40.82 16.28
C SER A 72 0.86 -39.78 15.74
N LYS A 73 1.87 -40.20 14.97
CA LYS A 73 2.81 -39.27 14.29
C LYS A 73 2.10 -38.43 13.21
N SER A 74 1.13 -39.01 12.51
CA SER A 74 0.34 -38.28 11.51
C SER A 74 -0.57 -37.22 12.16
N ASP A 75 -1.20 -37.56 13.29
CA ASP A 75 -2.06 -36.63 14.03
C ASP A 75 -1.23 -35.45 14.60
N GLU A 76 -0.06 -35.74 15.19
CA GLU A 76 0.88 -34.71 15.65
C GLU A 76 1.39 -33.83 14.49
N HIS A 77 1.69 -34.41 13.33
CA HIS A 77 2.10 -33.63 12.16
C HIS A 77 0.98 -32.72 11.65
N LYS A 78 -0.28 -33.19 11.70
CA LYS A 78 -1.45 -32.37 11.35
C LYS A 78 -1.63 -31.21 12.31
N GLU A 79 -1.54 -31.44 13.63
CA GLU A 79 -1.64 -30.36 14.62
C GLU A 79 -0.56 -29.28 14.40
N ASN A 80 0.69 -29.70 14.18
CA ASN A 80 1.77 -28.76 13.86
C ASN A 80 1.48 -27.97 12.58
N MET A 81 0.96 -28.62 11.55
CA MET A 81 0.60 -27.95 10.29
C MET A 81 -0.54 -26.96 10.46
N ASP A 82 -1.55 -27.29 11.28
CA ASP A 82 -2.67 -26.39 11.60
C ASP A 82 -2.17 -25.13 12.34
N ASP A 83 -1.20 -25.27 13.23
CA ASP A 83 -0.61 -24.13 13.94
C ASP A 83 0.24 -23.24 13.02
N GLU A 84 1.04 -23.82 12.13
CA GLU A 84 1.74 -23.05 11.10
C GLU A 84 0.76 -22.34 10.15
N MET A 85 -0.36 -22.98 9.80
CA MET A 85 -1.38 -22.38 8.95
C MET A 85 -2.05 -21.17 9.61
N LYS A 86 -2.28 -21.22 10.94
CA LYS A 86 -2.78 -20.06 11.71
C LYS A 86 -1.77 -18.90 11.68
N LYS A 87 -0.47 -19.18 11.79
CA LYS A 87 0.57 -18.15 11.70
C LYS A 87 0.57 -17.50 10.33
N VAL A 88 0.57 -18.29 9.24
CA VAL A 88 0.52 -17.75 7.88
C VAL A 88 -0.74 -16.91 7.65
N LYS A 89 -1.89 -17.34 8.19
CA LYS A 89 -3.11 -16.52 8.12
C LYS A 89 -2.95 -15.16 8.79
N LYS A 90 -2.34 -15.15 9.98
CA LYS A 90 -2.04 -13.92 10.73
C LYS A 90 -1.05 -13.03 9.98
N ASP A 91 -0.03 -13.60 9.36
CA ASP A 91 0.94 -12.86 8.55
C ASP A 91 0.27 -12.17 7.35
N TYR A 92 -0.71 -12.82 6.70
CA TYR A 92 -1.52 -12.19 5.65
C TYR A 92 -2.36 -11.02 6.17
N GLU A 93 -3.00 -11.19 7.33
CA GLU A 93 -3.80 -10.13 7.97
C GLU A 93 -2.91 -8.91 8.31
N GLU A 94 -1.75 -9.13 8.94
CA GLU A 94 -0.78 -8.07 9.26
C GLU A 94 -0.25 -7.37 8.00
N ALA A 95 0.10 -8.13 6.95
CA ALA A 95 0.58 -7.55 5.70
C ALA A 95 -0.50 -6.70 5.00
N ILE A 96 -1.77 -7.09 5.10
CA ILE A 96 -2.90 -6.31 4.58
C ILE A 96 -3.05 -5.00 5.35
N ASP A 97 -3.02 -5.06 6.69
CA ASP A 97 -3.15 -3.89 7.56
C ASP A 97 -2.01 -2.88 7.31
N ASP A 98 -0.77 -3.37 7.18
CA ASP A 98 0.40 -2.55 6.88
C ASP A 98 0.27 -1.85 5.51
N LEU A 99 -0.17 -2.58 4.48
CA LEU A 99 -0.39 -2.00 3.15
C LEU A 99 -1.51 -0.97 3.14
N GLU A 100 -2.61 -1.20 3.86
CA GLU A 100 -3.71 -0.23 3.99
C GLU A 100 -3.26 1.04 4.74
N SER A 101 -2.42 0.88 5.77
CA SER A 101 -1.78 1.99 6.49
C SER A 101 -0.87 2.81 5.57
N ASP A 102 -0.03 2.16 4.78
CA ASP A 102 0.91 2.84 3.87
C ASP A 102 0.19 3.53 2.71
N ILE A 103 -0.88 2.93 2.17
CA ILE A 103 -1.78 3.58 1.22
C ILE A 103 -2.34 4.88 1.82
N SER A 104 -2.87 4.81 3.04
CA SER A 104 -3.46 5.97 3.72
C SER A 104 -2.44 7.09 3.94
N LYS A 105 -1.21 6.75 4.37
CA LYS A 105 -0.12 7.72 4.50
C LYS A 105 0.23 8.36 3.15
N LYS A 106 0.31 7.56 2.09
CA LYS A 106 0.64 8.04 0.75
C LYS A 106 -0.46 8.96 0.18
N GLU A 107 -1.73 8.67 0.44
CA GLU A 107 -2.85 9.53 0.05
C GLU A 107 -2.82 10.88 0.79
N ASN A 108 -2.44 10.89 2.06
CA ASN A 108 -2.24 12.12 2.82
C ASN A 108 -1.06 12.95 2.29
N GLU A 109 0.05 12.30 1.93
CA GLU A 109 1.21 12.96 1.33
C GLU A 109 0.83 13.62 -0.01
N ILE A 110 0.11 12.90 -0.87
CA ILE A 110 -0.43 13.41 -2.14
C ILE A 110 -1.29 14.66 -1.90
N THR A 111 -2.21 14.59 -0.93
CA THR A 111 -3.10 15.71 -0.59
C THR A 111 -2.29 16.93 -0.11
N GLY A 112 -1.23 16.71 0.67
CA GLY A 112 -0.31 17.76 1.09
C GLY A 112 0.36 18.46 -0.09
N VAL A 113 0.96 17.70 -1.00
CA VAL A 113 1.63 18.23 -2.19
C VAL A 113 0.65 18.97 -3.12
N GLU A 114 -0.56 18.46 -3.30
CA GLU A 114 -1.62 19.14 -4.06
C GLU A 114 -2.01 20.50 -3.44
N GLY A 115 -2.04 20.57 -2.11
CA GLY A 115 -2.24 21.82 -1.38
C GLY A 115 -1.10 22.83 -1.60
N GLU A 116 0.15 22.37 -1.56
CA GLU A 116 1.32 23.21 -1.85
C GLU A 116 1.29 23.77 -3.28
N ILE A 117 0.95 22.93 -4.26
CA ILE A 117 0.80 23.35 -5.66
C ILE A 117 -0.26 24.45 -5.79
N THR A 118 -1.43 24.26 -5.17
CA THR A 118 -2.53 25.23 -5.19
C THR A 118 -2.11 26.56 -4.55
N ARG A 119 -1.36 26.50 -3.44
CA ARG A 119 -0.81 27.68 -2.79
C ARG A 119 0.17 28.42 -3.72
N LEU A 120 1.10 27.70 -4.36
CA LEU A 120 2.05 28.29 -5.30
C LEU A 120 1.34 28.95 -6.49
N GLU A 121 0.28 28.32 -7.02
CA GLU A 121 -0.56 28.90 -8.07
C GLU A 121 -1.18 30.23 -7.66
N ASN A 122 -1.76 30.29 -6.46
CA ASN A 122 -2.34 31.52 -5.93
C ASN A 122 -1.30 32.63 -5.72
N GLU A 123 -0.12 32.28 -5.22
CA GLU A 123 0.98 33.22 -5.06
C GLU A 123 1.49 33.76 -6.41
N ILE A 124 1.62 32.89 -7.41
CA ILE A 124 1.98 33.27 -8.79
C ILE A 124 0.93 34.23 -9.38
N ASN A 125 -0.36 33.91 -9.24
CA ASN A 125 -1.44 34.75 -9.75
C ASN A 125 -1.46 36.12 -9.08
N SER A 126 -1.25 36.17 -7.75
CA SER A 126 -1.13 37.42 -6.99
C SER A 126 0.04 38.28 -7.48
N LEU A 127 1.19 37.66 -7.77
CA LEU A 127 2.35 38.36 -8.33
C LEU A 127 2.09 38.86 -9.75
N LYS A 128 1.44 38.06 -10.60
CA LYS A 128 1.06 38.44 -11.97
C LYS A 128 0.13 39.65 -11.99
N ASN A 129 -0.81 39.75 -11.05
CA ASN A 129 -1.71 40.90 -10.92
C ASN A 129 -1.00 42.20 -10.49
N LYS A 130 0.20 42.12 -9.91
CA LYS A 130 1.00 43.27 -9.48
C LYS A 130 1.98 43.77 -10.55
N LEU A 131 2.12 43.05 -11.66
CA LEU A 131 3.07 43.32 -12.74
C LEU A 131 2.53 44.34 -13.76
#